data_AF-A0A9J6EH35-F1
#
_entry.id   AF-A0A9J6EH35-F1
#
_cell.length_a   1.000
_cell.length_b   1.000
_cell.length_c   1.000
_cell.angle_alpha   90.00
_cell.angle_beta   90.00
_cell.angle_gamma   90.00
#
_symmetry.space_group_name_H-M   'P 1'
#
loop_
_entity.id
_entity.type
_entity.pdbx_description
1 polymer ?
#
loop_
_entity_poly.entity_id
_entity_poly.type
_entity_poly.pdbx_seq_one_letter_code
_entity_poly.pdbx_strand_id
1 'polypeptide(L)'
;MMSPFMDGSPFFYSTPGAVLSSSGPPPQPPQHGAADGYPDAPDTKEGIEELCPVCGDKVSGYHYGLLTCESCKGFFKRTVQNKKVYTCVADRSCHIDKSQRKRCPFCRFQKCLDVGMKLEGESEPLAADLPP
;
A
#
# COMPACT_ATOMS: atom_id res chain seq x y z
N MET A 1 -18.17 -3.48 -49.97
CA MET A 1 -17.18 -4.17 -50.83
C MET A 1 -16.22 -3.12 -51.33
N MET A 2 -14.94 -3.49 -51.37
CA MET A 2 -13.78 -2.78 -51.94
C MET A 2 -13.39 -1.42 -51.31
N SER A 3 -12.29 -1.48 -50.55
CA SER A 3 -11.23 -0.47 -50.51
C SER A 3 -10.87 -0.02 -51.93
N PRO A 4 -10.18 1.13 -52.13
CA PRO A 4 -8.73 0.97 -52.24
C PRO A 4 -7.81 2.21 -52.03
N PHE A 5 -6.53 1.86 -51.89
CA PHE A 5 -5.28 2.57 -52.19
C PHE A 5 -4.61 3.47 -51.14
N MET A 6 -3.38 3.04 -50.88
CA MET A 6 -2.31 3.54 -50.04
C MET A 6 -1.36 4.33 -50.94
N ASP A 7 -0.92 5.52 -50.54
CA ASP A 7 0.42 6.00 -50.87
C ASP A 7 0.87 7.21 -50.03
N GLY A 8 2.09 7.14 -49.51
CA GLY A 8 3.05 8.25 -49.57
C GLY A 8 2.80 9.51 -48.72
N SER A 9 3.46 9.57 -47.55
CA SER A 9 4.01 10.84 -47.01
C SER A 9 5.11 11.38 -47.97
N PRO A 10 5.75 12.57 -47.78
CA PRO A 10 5.58 13.60 -46.75
C PRO A 10 5.63 15.05 -47.32
N PHE A 11 4.86 16.00 -46.79
CA PHE A 11 5.26 17.42 -46.91
C PHE A 11 5.01 18.18 -45.61
N PHE A 12 6.14 18.45 -44.96
CA PHE A 12 6.33 19.51 -43.97
C PHE A 12 5.83 20.84 -44.54
N TYR A 13 4.91 21.49 -43.84
CA TYR A 13 4.73 22.94 -43.94
C TYR A 13 4.65 23.52 -42.53
N SER A 14 5.64 24.35 -42.21
CA SER A 14 5.78 25.15 -41.01
C SER A 14 4.55 26.03 -40.74
N THR A 15 4.04 26.01 -39.51
CA THR A 15 3.11 27.02 -39.01
C THR A 15 3.86 28.05 -38.14
N PRO A 16 3.93 29.33 -38.52
CA PRO A 16 4.17 30.43 -37.59
C PRO A 16 2.85 31.04 -37.13
N GLY A 17 2.66 31.23 -35.83
CA GLY A 17 1.52 31.99 -35.32
C GLY A 17 1.20 31.74 -33.86
N ALA A 18 2.02 32.30 -32.97
CA ALA A 18 1.73 32.38 -31.56
C ALA A 18 0.68 33.47 -31.28
N VAL A 19 -0.42 33.11 -30.62
CA VAL A 19 -1.28 34.07 -29.91
C VAL A 19 -1.73 33.51 -28.55
N LEU A 20 -1.30 34.22 -27.51
CA LEU A 20 -2.04 34.68 -26.33
C LEU A 20 -2.50 33.68 -25.24
N SER A 21 -1.98 33.99 -24.04
CA SER A 21 -2.69 34.09 -22.75
C SER A 21 -2.73 32.90 -21.78
N SER A 22 -1.90 33.06 -20.74
CA SER A 22 -2.32 33.19 -19.34
C SER A 22 -2.87 31.97 -18.60
N SER A 23 -2.00 31.29 -17.85
CA SER A 23 -2.32 30.75 -16.52
C SER A 23 -1.03 30.34 -15.81
N GLY A 24 -0.48 31.27 -15.02
CA GLY A 24 0.63 30.97 -14.11
C GLY A 24 0.16 30.06 -12.96
N PRO A 25 0.93 29.03 -12.57
CA PRO A 25 0.67 28.29 -11.35
C PRO A 25 0.98 29.13 -10.09
N PRO A 26 0.31 28.87 -8.95
CA PRO A 26 0.47 29.64 -7.72
C PRO A 26 1.89 29.53 -7.13
N PRO A 27 2.34 30.54 -6.36
CA PRO A 27 3.65 30.52 -5.70
C PRO A 27 3.73 29.42 -4.64
N GLN A 28 4.80 28.63 -4.69
CA GLN A 28 5.13 27.63 -3.69
C GLN A 28 5.65 28.33 -2.41
N PRO A 29 5.24 27.88 -1.21
CA PRO A 29 5.80 28.41 0.03
C PRO A 29 7.27 27.96 0.22
N PRO A 30 8.12 28.79 0.86
CA PRO A 30 9.52 28.48 1.11
C PRO A 30 9.64 27.32 2.10
N GLN A 31 10.43 26.31 1.74
CA GLN A 31 10.71 25.16 2.60
C GLN A 31 12.12 25.29 3.16
N HIS A 32 12.21 26.00 4.28
CA HIS A 32 13.36 25.95 5.19
C HIS A 32 12.80 25.85 6.61
N GLY A 33 13.19 24.80 7.33
CA GLY A 33 12.78 24.58 8.70
C GLY A 33 13.15 23.19 9.21
N ALA A 34 14.45 22.90 9.25
CA ALA A 34 14.97 21.97 10.24
C ALA A 34 14.88 22.65 11.62
N ALA A 35 14.28 21.97 12.60
CA ALA A 35 14.56 22.17 14.02
C ALA A 35 14.05 20.98 14.83
N ASP A 36 15.03 20.22 15.31
CA ASP A 36 15.00 19.22 16.37
C ASP A 36 14.31 19.69 17.66
N GLY A 37 13.80 18.73 18.44
CA GLY A 37 13.52 18.96 19.86
C GLY A 37 12.50 18.02 20.48
N TYR A 38 12.90 16.79 20.79
CA TYR A 38 12.32 16.08 21.93
C TYR A 38 13.47 15.77 22.90
N PRO A 39 13.51 16.40 24.10
CA PRO A 39 14.53 16.11 25.08
C PRO A 39 14.29 14.76 25.78
N ASP A 40 15.33 13.92 25.69
CA ASP A 40 15.91 13.06 26.72
C ASP A 40 15.00 12.45 27.81
N ALA A 41 14.80 11.13 27.71
CA ALA A 41 14.65 10.27 28.88
C ALA A 41 15.35 8.92 28.59
N PRO A 42 16.52 8.65 29.19
CA PRO A 42 17.13 7.33 29.16
C PRO A 42 16.51 6.51 30.30
N ASP A 43 15.44 5.78 30.01
CA ASP A 43 14.92 4.76 30.93
C ASP A 43 14.86 3.41 30.21
N THR A 44 15.80 2.57 30.62
CA THR A 44 16.07 1.18 30.23
C THR A 44 14.81 0.39 29.84
N LYS A 45 14.47 0.37 28.54
CA LYS A 45 13.70 -0.72 27.96
C LYS A 45 14.09 -0.88 26.51
N GLU A 46 14.81 -1.96 26.24
CA GLU A 46 15.29 -2.41 24.93
C GLU A 46 14.26 -2.04 23.84
N GLY A 47 14.59 -1.01 23.07
CA GLY A 47 13.74 -0.41 22.06
C GLY A 47 13.64 -1.31 20.85
N ILE A 48 12.86 -2.39 20.98
CA ILE A 48 12.40 -3.14 19.84
C ILE A 48 11.46 -2.19 19.10
N GLU A 49 11.96 -1.53 18.05
CA GLU A 49 11.11 -0.85 17.10
C GLU A 49 10.17 -1.90 16.50
N GLU A 50 8.97 -2.04 17.06
CA GLU A 50 8.02 -3.07 16.66
C GLU A 50 7.71 -2.95 15.17
N LEU A 51 8.11 -3.97 14.41
CA LEU A 51 7.91 -4.05 12.97
C LEU A 51 6.60 -4.77 12.66
N CYS A 52 5.94 -4.35 11.58
CA CYS A 52 4.69 -4.96 11.18
C CYS A 52 4.92 -6.45 10.82
N PRO A 53 4.25 -7.40 11.50
CA PRO A 53 4.54 -8.83 11.33
C PRO A 53 4.22 -9.36 9.92
N VAL A 54 3.41 -8.61 9.15
CA VAL A 54 3.09 -8.97 7.76
C VAL A 54 4.24 -8.65 6.80
N CYS A 55 4.84 -7.46 6.89
CA CYS A 55 5.77 -6.97 5.86
C CYS A 55 7.04 -6.29 6.38
N GLY A 56 7.27 -6.27 7.70
CA GLY A 56 8.45 -5.67 8.32
C GLY A 56 8.53 -4.14 8.23
N ASP A 57 7.45 -3.44 7.87
CA ASP A 57 7.43 -1.97 7.83
C ASP A 57 7.07 -1.40 9.21
N LYS A 58 7.45 -0.15 9.49
CA LYS A 58 7.21 0.47 10.80
C LYS A 58 5.73 0.41 11.19
N VAL A 59 5.45 -0.10 12.38
CA VAL A 59 4.09 -0.10 12.93
C VAL A 59 3.61 1.33 13.11
N SER A 60 2.36 1.59 12.72
CA SER A 60 1.69 2.88 12.98
C SER A 60 0.69 2.82 14.14
N GLY A 61 0.28 1.62 14.55
CA GLY A 61 -0.62 1.43 15.69
C GLY A 61 -1.33 0.08 15.63
N TYR A 62 -2.35 -0.07 16.48
CA TYR A 62 -3.18 -1.26 16.57
C TYR A 62 -4.31 -1.20 15.53
N HIS A 63 -4.36 -2.18 14.63
CA HIS A 63 -5.39 -2.26 13.59
C HIS A 63 -5.85 -3.72 13.43
N TYR A 64 -7.15 -3.95 13.49
CA TYR A 64 -7.76 -5.27 13.23
C TYR A 64 -7.21 -6.39 14.12
N GLY A 65 -6.95 -6.09 15.41
CA GLY A 65 -6.55 -7.09 16.40
C GLY A 65 -5.04 -7.23 16.67
N LEU A 66 -4.16 -6.44 16.02
CA LEU A 66 -2.74 -6.40 16.35
C LEU A 66 -2.02 -5.13 15.85
N LEU A 67 -0.76 -4.95 16.27
CA LEU A 67 0.12 -3.88 15.79
C LEU A 67 0.51 -4.10 14.33
N THR A 68 0.16 -3.15 13.45
CA THR A 68 0.49 -3.23 12.01
C THR A 68 0.85 -1.87 11.41
N CYS A 69 1.44 -1.88 10.20
CA CYS A 69 1.73 -0.67 9.44
C CYS A 69 0.47 -0.18 8.69
N GLU A 70 0.49 1.11 8.31
CA GLU A 70 -0.63 1.78 7.62
C GLU A 70 -1.03 1.10 6.29
N SER A 71 -0.04 0.58 5.57
CA SER A 71 -0.32 -0.06 4.28
C SER A 71 -1.05 -1.39 4.44
N CYS A 72 -0.75 -2.18 5.47
CA CYS A 72 -1.38 -3.48 5.74
C CYS A 72 -2.78 -3.26 6.31
N LYS A 73 -2.97 -2.25 7.16
CA LYS A 73 -4.29 -1.77 7.57
C LYS A 73 -5.18 -1.49 6.35
N GLY A 74 -4.75 -0.60 5.46
CA GLY A 74 -5.55 -0.20 4.30
C GLY A 74 -5.79 -1.34 3.31
N PHE A 75 -4.80 -2.21 3.13
CA PHE A 75 -4.93 -3.41 2.30
C PHE A 75 -6.00 -4.36 2.87
N PHE A 76 -5.87 -4.76 4.13
CA PHE A 76 -6.81 -5.66 4.80
C PHE A 76 -8.25 -5.13 4.73
N LYS A 77 -8.45 -3.84 5.08
CA LYS A 77 -9.77 -3.18 4.99
C LYS A 77 -10.39 -3.34 3.61
N ARG A 78 -9.66 -2.97 2.55
CA ARG A 78 -10.19 -3.01 1.17
C ARG A 78 -10.44 -4.44 0.71
N THR A 79 -9.63 -5.40 1.14
CA THR A 79 -9.80 -6.81 0.77
C THR A 79 -11.08 -7.37 1.38
N VAL A 80 -11.29 -7.17 2.69
CA VAL A 80 -12.48 -7.71 3.37
C VAL A 80 -13.75 -6.97 2.95
N GLN A 81 -13.75 -5.63 2.97
CA GLN A 81 -14.96 -4.85 2.65
C GLN A 81 -15.45 -5.06 1.21
N ASN A 82 -14.51 -5.17 0.26
CA ASN A 82 -14.87 -5.40 -1.14
C ASN A 82 -14.87 -6.88 -1.51
N LYS A 83 -14.78 -7.79 -0.53
CA LYS A 83 -14.73 -9.24 -0.72
C LYS A 83 -13.77 -9.66 -1.85
N LYS A 84 -12.57 -9.05 -1.87
CA LYS A 84 -11.59 -9.30 -2.93
C LYS A 84 -11.02 -10.70 -2.77
N VAL A 85 -11.15 -11.50 -3.83
CA VAL A 85 -10.49 -12.79 -3.96
C VAL A 85 -9.22 -12.59 -4.79
N TYR A 86 -8.10 -13.05 -4.27
CA TYR A 86 -6.81 -13.01 -4.96
C TYR A 86 -6.37 -14.43 -5.32
N THR A 87 -5.52 -14.55 -6.34
CA THR A 87 -4.90 -15.82 -6.74
C THR A 87 -3.39 -15.62 -6.76
N CYS A 88 -2.65 -16.54 -6.15
CA CYS A 88 -1.19 -16.58 -6.31
C CYS A 88 -0.83 -17.14 -7.67
N VAL A 89 0.13 -16.52 -8.34
CA VAL A 89 0.67 -16.96 -9.64
C VAL A 89 1.90 -17.87 -9.50
N ALA A 90 2.39 -18.05 -8.28
CA ALA A 90 3.51 -18.91 -7.94
C ALA A 90 3.01 -20.08 -7.05
N ASP A 91 3.78 -20.45 -6.04
CA ASP A 91 3.59 -21.62 -5.17
C ASP A 91 2.90 -21.28 -3.83
N ARG A 92 2.24 -20.12 -3.74
CA ARG A 92 1.54 -19.63 -2.52
C ARG A 92 2.45 -19.38 -1.30
N SER A 93 3.77 -19.40 -1.45
CA SER A 93 4.75 -19.09 -0.38
C SER A 93 5.52 -17.77 -0.58
N CYS A 94 4.99 -16.83 -1.37
CA CYS A 94 5.71 -15.60 -1.71
C CYS A 94 6.15 -14.80 -0.47
N HIS A 95 7.43 -14.42 -0.44
CA HIS A 95 7.98 -13.58 0.61
C HIS A 95 7.37 -12.17 0.59
N ILE A 96 6.96 -11.67 1.76
CA ILE A 96 6.25 -10.38 1.91
C ILE A 96 7.12 -9.43 2.75
N ASP A 97 7.70 -8.42 2.09
CA ASP A 97 8.43 -7.30 2.70
C ASP A 97 7.91 -5.94 2.25
N LYS A 98 8.41 -4.87 2.87
CA LYS A 98 8.12 -3.47 2.50
C LYS A 98 8.22 -3.19 1.00
N SER A 99 9.26 -3.69 0.33
CA SER A 99 9.51 -3.46 -1.10
C SER A 99 8.60 -4.28 -2.01
N GLN A 100 8.36 -5.55 -1.68
CA GLN A 100 7.71 -6.53 -2.56
C GLN A 100 6.29 -6.94 -2.15
N ARG A 101 5.72 -6.39 -1.06
CA ARG A 101 4.34 -6.67 -0.61
C ARG A 101 3.24 -6.37 -1.63
N LYS A 102 3.54 -5.65 -2.73
CA LYS A 102 2.59 -5.41 -3.82
C LYS A 102 2.57 -6.54 -4.86
N ARG A 103 3.60 -7.40 -4.91
CA ARG A 103 3.80 -8.40 -5.96
C ARG A 103 2.79 -9.55 -5.90
N CYS A 104 2.45 -10.01 -4.69
CA CYS A 104 1.47 -11.07 -4.50
C CYS A 104 0.43 -10.66 -3.44
N PRO A 105 -0.75 -10.15 -3.86
CA PRO A 105 -1.80 -9.78 -2.92
C PRO A 105 -2.40 -11.01 -2.23
N PHE A 106 -2.39 -12.19 -2.86
CA PHE A 106 -2.82 -13.44 -2.24
C PHE A 106 -1.99 -13.78 -1.00
N CYS A 107 -0.67 -13.96 -1.15
CA CYS A 107 0.21 -14.33 -0.03
C CYS A 107 0.24 -13.23 1.04
N ARG A 108 0.12 -11.96 0.64
CA ARG A 108 0.00 -10.86 1.59
C ARG A 108 -1.27 -10.98 2.43
N PHE A 109 -2.41 -11.22 1.81
CA PHE A 109 -3.68 -11.33 2.54
C PHE A 109 -3.72 -12.58 3.41
N GLN A 110 -3.20 -13.71 2.91
CA GLN A 110 -3.03 -14.91 3.72
C GLN A 110 -2.18 -14.63 4.95
N LYS A 111 -1.01 -13.99 4.79
CA LYS A 111 -0.16 -13.61 5.91
C LYS A 111 -0.84 -12.65 6.88
N CYS A 112 -1.72 -11.76 6.43
CA CYS A 112 -2.54 -10.93 7.32
C CYS A 112 -3.43 -11.79 8.23
N LEU A 113 -4.09 -12.80 7.67
CA LEU A 113 -4.95 -13.71 8.45
C LEU A 113 -4.11 -14.58 9.40
N ASP A 114 -2.97 -15.11 8.93
CA ASP A 114 -2.10 -15.99 9.70
C ASP A 114 -1.52 -15.31 10.95
N VAL A 115 -1.22 -13.99 10.87
CA VAL A 115 -0.78 -13.21 12.03
C VAL A 115 -1.92 -12.73 12.93
N GLY A 116 -3.18 -13.06 12.59
CA GLY A 116 -4.35 -12.79 13.41
C GLY A 116 -5.11 -11.50 13.09
N MET A 117 -4.95 -10.90 11.89
CA MET A 117 -5.78 -9.74 11.52
C MET A 117 -7.23 -10.19 11.30
N LYS A 118 -8.17 -9.58 12.03
CA LYS A 118 -9.60 -9.91 11.97
C LYS A 118 -10.48 -8.66 12.05
N LEU A 119 -11.67 -8.73 11.45
CA LEU A 119 -12.71 -7.75 11.73
C LEU A 119 -13.31 -8.07 13.09
N GLU A 120 -13.31 -7.10 14.01
CA GLU A 120 -14.07 -7.23 15.25
C GLU A 120 -15.56 -7.45 14.89
N GLY A 121 -16.10 -8.60 15.28
CA GLY A 121 -17.46 -9.04 14.93
C GLY A 121 -17.55 -10.50 14.47
N GLU A 122 -16.45 -11.10 14.02
CA GLU A 122 -16.32 -12.54 13.80
C GLU A 122 -15.57 -13.15 14.99
N SER A 123 -16.20 -13.13 16.17
CA SER A 123 -15.81 -14.05 17.23
C SER A 123 -16.29 -15.43 16.82
N GLU A 124 -15.38 -16.31 16.40
CA GLU A 124 -15.60 -17.75 16.46
C GLU A 124 -16.21 -18.09 17.82
N PRO A 125 -17.32 -18.84 17.88
CA PRO A 125 -17.85 -19.30 19.15
C PRO A 125 -16.84 -20.29 19.73
N LEU A 126 -16.16 -19.86 20.79
CA LEU A 126 -15.57 -20.67 21.86
C LEU A 126 -15.62 -22.20 21.61
N ALA A 127 -14.59 -22.75 20.97
CA ALA A 127 -14.21 -24.15 21.17
C ALA A 127 -13.54 -24.28 22.55
N ALA A 128 -14.30 -23.95 23.60
CA ALA A 128 -13.90 -24.07 25.00
C ALA A 128 -14.29 -25.43 25.61
N ASP A 129 -14.68 -26.42 24.80
CA ASP A 129 -15.04 -27.74 25.32
C ASP A 129 -14.55 -28.86 24.38
N LEU A 130 -13.29 -29.28 24.59
CA LEU A 130 -12.97 -30.69 24.44
C LEU A 130 -11.80 -31.07 25.38
N PRO A 131 -12.08 -31.67 26.56
CA PRO A 131 -11.07 -32.28 27.42
C PRO A 131 -10.53 -33.61 26.83
N PRO A 132 -9.41 -34.15 27.38
CA PRO A 132 -8.41 -34.97 26.67
C PRO A 132 -8.80 -36.41 26.35
#